data_AF-A0A843YSL9-F1
#
_entry.id   AF-A0A843YSL9-F1
#
_cell.length_a   1.000
_cell.length_b   1.000
_cell.length_c   1.000
_cell.angle_alpha   90.00
_cell.angle_beta   90.00
_cell.angle_gamma   90.00
#
_symmetry.space_group_name_H-M   'P 1'
#
loop_
_entity.id
_entity.type
_entity.pdbx_description
1 polymer ?
#
loop_
_entity_poly.entity_id
_entity_poly.type
_entity_poly.pdbx_seq_one_letter_code
_entity_poly.pdbx_strand_id
1 'polypeptide(L)'
;MDRNVDNDKAMEILKNAQEALKKIGFHCVLSQSVLPQGASLSLHVATIEIAAYAAHVAGTHGGIVAYIDSQRFADDVADFAAGAVIIKAARNTDGTQ
;
A
#
# COMPACT_ATOMS: atom_id res chain seq x y z
N MET A 1 -11.93 13.22 17.00
CA MET A 1 -12.17 14.06 15.82
C MET A 1 -10.89 14.02 15.01
N ASP A 2 -10.82 13.06 14.10
CA ASP A 2 -9.59 12.74 13.38
C ASP A 2 -9.22 13.83 12.38
N ARG A 3 -7.91 14.01 12.21
CA ARG A 3 -7.30 14.93 11.27
C ARG A 3 -7.97 14.71 9.91
N ASN A 4 -8.54 15.76 9.32
CA ASN A 4 -8.96 15.77 7.92
C ASN A 4 -7.73 15.42 7.08
N VAL A 5 -7.53 14.14 6.77
CA VAL A 5 -6.53 13.69 5.82
C VAL A 5 -7.06 14.13 4.46
N ASP A 6 -6.36 15.09 3.87
CA ASP A 6 -6.71 15.68 2.59
C ASP A 6 -6.32 14.70 1.47
N ASN A 7 -7.28 13.85 1.09
CA ASN A 7 -7.09 12.85 0.05
C ASN A 7 -6.71 13.47 -1.29
N ASP A 8 -7.15 14.69 -1.57
CA ASP A 8 -6.82 15.40 -2.82
C ASP A 8 -5.34 15.79 -2.83
N LYS A 9 -4.81 16.31 -1.72
CA LYS A 9 -3.37 16.56 -1.58
C LYS A 9 -2.55 15.27 -1.65
N ALA A 10 -2.99 14.19 -1.01
CA ALA A 10 -2.31 12.91 -1.09
C ALA A 10 -2.27 12.37 -2.53
N MET A 11 -3.38 12.51 -3.27
CA MET A 11 -3.46 12.16 -4.68
C MET A 11 -2.53 13.01 -5.54
N GLU A 12 -2.44 14.32 -5.29
CA GLU A 12 -1.51 15.21 -5.98
C GLU A 12 -0.05 14.80 -5.77
N ILE A 13 0.33 14.47 -4.53
CA ILE A 13 1.68 13.98 -4.21
C ILE A 13 1.99 12.70 -5.01
N LEU A 14 1.08 11.74 -5.04
CA LEU A 14 1.28 10.49 -5.77
C LEU A 14 1.33 10.69 -7.29
N LYS A 15 0.56 11.64 -7.84
CA LYS A 15 0.66 12.03 -9.26
C LYS A 15 2.03 12.61 -9.58
N ASN A 16 2.53 13.53 -8.76
CA ASN A 16 3.86 14.11 -8.94
C ASN A 16 4.96 13.04 -8.87
N ALA A 17 4.85 12.09 -7.93
CA ALA A 17 5.75 10.95 -7.84
C ALA A 17 5.66 10.04 -9.08
N GLN A 18 4.45 9.75 -9.55
CA GLN A 18 4.21 8.96 -10.77
C GLN A 18 4.91 9.59 -11.98
N GLU A 19 4.79 10.90 -12.16
CA GLU A 19 5.46 11.61 -13.26
C GLU A 19 6.99 11.55 -13.15
N ALA A 20 7.53 11.77 -11.94
CA ALA A 20 8.96 11.71 -11.71
C ALA A 20 9.54 10.31 -12.01
N LEU A 21 8.84 9.25 -11.58
CA LEU A 21 9.24 7.86 -11.81
C LEU A 21 9.15 7.47 -13.29
N LYS A 22 8.10 7.91 -14.00
CA LYS A 22 7.97 7.70 -15.44
C LYS A 22 9.11 8.35 -16.23
N LYS A 23 9.57 9.54 -15.82
CA LYS A 23 10.71 10.25 -16.47
C LYS A 23 12.02 9.47 -16.38
N ILE A 24 12.20 8.62 -15.38
CA ILE A 24 13.39 7.78 -15.21
C ILE A 24 13.16 6.33 -15.66
N GLY A 25 12.07 6.06 -16.39
CA GLY A 25 11.82 4.77 -17.06
C GLY A 25 11.03 3.74 -16.28
N PHE A 26 10.43 4.09 -15.13
CA PHE A 26 9.54 3.16 -14.42
C PHE A 26 8.10 3.21 -14.96
N HIS A 27 7.45 2.06 -14.95
CA HIS A 27 6.02 1.92 -15.20
C HIS A 27 5.27 2.08 -13.89
N CYS A 28 4.21 2.90 -13.91
CA CYS A 28 3.51 3.29 -12.70
C CYS A 28 1.99 3.26 -12.87
N VAL A 29 1.29 2.60 -11.95
CA VAL A 29 -0.18 2.56 -11.88
C VAL A 29 -0.61 3.18 -10.55
N LEU A 30 -1.37 4.28 -10.64
CA LEU A 30 -1.97 4.95 -9.49
C LEU A 30 -3.38 4.43 -9.30
N SER A 31 -3.73 4.03 -8.08
CA SER A 31 -5.06 3.53 -7.75
C SER A 31 -5.56 4.06 -6.41
N GLN A 32 -6.87 4.19 -6.34
CA GLN A 32 -7.61 4.48 -5.12
C GLN A 32 -8.55 3.32 -4.84
N SER A 33 -8.57 2.86 -3.60
CA SER A 33 -9.46 1.81 -3.13
C SER A 33 -10.11 2.26 -1.84
N VAL A 34 -11.41 1.99 -1.70
CA VAL A 34 -12.09 2.11 -0.41
C VAL A 34 -12.21 0.69 0.11
N LEU A 35 -11.65 0.41 1.28
CA LEU A 35 -11.76 -0.87 1.98
C LEU A 35 -12.71 -0.70 3.17
N PRO A 36 -13.23 -1.78 3.77
CA PRO A 36 -14.01 -1.69 5.01
C PRO A 36 -13.26 -0.97 6.15
N GLN A 37 -11.94 -1.07 6.16
CA GLN A 37 -11.07 -0.43 7.16
C GLN A 37 -10.75 1.04 6.83
N GLY A 38 -11.09 1.53 5.63
CA GLY A 38 -10.87 2.92 5.21
C GLY A 38 -10.43 3.09 3.77
N ALA A 39 -10.30 4.35 3.35
CA ALA A 39 -9.75 4.70 2.04
C ALA A 39 -8.23 4.46 1.99
N SER A 40 -7.75 3.98 0.85
CA SER A 40 -6.35 3.72 0.55
C SER A 40 -5.99 4.27 -0.83
N LEU A 41 -4.81 4.87 -0.92
CA LEU A 41 -4.21 5.35 -2.17
C LEU A 41 -2.90 4.59 -2.37
N SER A 42 -2.72 4.00 -3.55
CA SER A 42 -1.52 3.23 -3.88
C SER A 42 -0.91 3.66 -5.20
N LEU A 43 0.42 3.71 -5.23
CA LEU A 43 1.21 3.87 -6.45
C LEU A 43 2.05 2.61 -6.65
N HIS A 44 1.67 1.78 -7.62
CA HIS A 44 2.43 0.60 -8.01
C HIS A 44 3.51 1.00 -8.99
N VAL A 45 4.77 0.63 -8.71
CA VAL A 45 5.94 1.03 -9.50
C VAL A 45 6.73 -0.21 -9.87
N ALA A 46 7.06 -0.36 -11.15
CA ALA A 46 7.86 -1.49 -11.63
C ALA A 46 8.74 -1.11 -12.83
N THR A 47 9.78 -1.89 -13.07
CA THR A 47 10.69 -1.73 -14.22
C THR A 47 10.09 -2.21 -15.54
N ILE A 48 9.01 -2.99 -15.49
CA ILE A 48 8.25 -3.46 -16.66
C ILE A 48 6.76 -3.21 -16.44
N GLU A 49 6.05 -2.94 -17.53
CA GLU A 49 4.64 -2.53 -17.48
C GLU A 49 3.74 -3.59 -16.84
N ILE A 50 3.89 -4.85 -17.27
CA ILE A 50 3.04 -5.95 -16.80
C ILE A 50 3.15 -6.17 -15.28
N ALA A 51 4.31 -5.89 -14.68
CA ALA A 51 4.50 -6.03 -13.24
C ALA A 51 3.76 -4.93 -12.45
N ALA A 52 3.70 -3.70 -12.97
CA ALA A 52 2.92 -2.63 -12.36
C ALA A 52 1.41 -2.96 -12.41
N TYR A 53 0.92 -3.51 -13.52
CA TYR A 53 -0.47 -3.97 -13.61
C TYR A 53 -0.74 -5.20 -12.72
N ALA A 54 0.17 -6.17 -12.65
CA ALA A 54 0.01 -7.33 -11.79
C ALA A 54 -0.14 -6.93 -10.31
N ALA A 55 0.66 -5.97 -9.85
CA ALA A 55 0.55 -5.43 -8.50
C ALA A 55 -0.80 -4.71 -8.26
N HIS A 56 -1.27 -3.93 -9.25
CA HIS A 56 -2.58 -3.27 -9.19
C HIS A 56 -3.75 -4.28 -9.14
N VAL A 57 -3.70 -5.33 -9.96
CA VAL A 57 -4.70 -6.42 -9.98
C VAL A 57 -4.68 -7.18 -8.66
N ALA A 58 -3.51 -7.49 -8.12
CA ALA A 58 -3.39 -8.12 -6.81
C ALA A 58 -4.00 -7.26 -5.70
N GLY A 59 -3.76 -5.95 -5.70
CA GLY A 59 -4.41 -5.02 -4.77
C GLY A 59 -5.93 -4.98 -4.92
N THR A 60 -6.43 -5.00 -6.17
CA THR A 60 -7.88 -5.02 -6.45
C THR A 60 -8.54 -6.30 -5.95
N HIS A 61 -7.97 -7.48 -6.25
CA HIS A 61 -8.49 -8.75 -5.75
C HIS A 61 -8.39 -8.86 -4.22
N GLY A 62 -7.29 -8.38 -3.63
CA GLY A 62 -7.15 -8.29 -2.17
C GLY A 62 -8.25 -7.41 -1.56
N GLY A 63 -8.57 -6.29 -2.20
CA GLY A 63 -9.69 -5.42 -1.80
C GLY A 63 -11.04 -6.13 -1.88
N ILE A 64 -11.30 -6.92 -2.92
CA ILE A 64 -12.52 -7.73 -3.02
C ILE A 64 -12.62 -8.73 -1.87
N VAL A 65 -11.53 -9.44 -1.55
CA VAL A 65 -11.48 -10.37 -0.41
C VAL A 65 -11.77 -9.65 0.90
N ALA A 66 -11.22 -8.44 1.08
CA ALA A 66 -11.47 -7.62 2.26
C ALA A 66 -12.97 -7.30 2.46
N TYR A 67 -13.79 -7.27 1.41
CA TYR A 67 -15.24 -7.10 1.51
C TYR A 67 -16.02 -8.40 1.70
N ILE A 68 -15.54 -9.51 1.12
CA ILE A 68 -16.22 -10.81 1.20
C ILE A 68 -16.02 -11.47 2.57
N ASP A 69 -14.81 -11.36 3.13
CA ASP A 69 -14.43 -11.96 4.41
C ASP A 69 -13.67 -10.95 5.29
N SER A 70 -14.39 -9.88 5.66
CA SER A 70 -13.81 -8.71 6.31
C SER A 70 -13.12 -9.01 7.64
N GLN A 71 -13.64 -9.97 8.41
CA GLN A 71 -13.08 -10.33 9.72
C GLN A 71 -11.74 -11.06 9.54
N ARG A 72 -11.71 -12.11 8.71
CA ARG A 72 -10.47 -12.83 8.44
C ARG A 72 -9.41 -11.92 7.85
N PHE A 73 -9.80 -11.05 6.90
CA PHE A 73 -8.87 -10.09 6.33
C PHE A 73 -8.31 -9.13 7.40
N ALA A 74 -9.14 -8.68 8.35
CA ALA A 74 -8.68 -7.84 9.45
C ALA A 74 -7.69 -8.59 10.37
N ASP A 75 -7.95 -9.87 10.64
CA ASP A 75 -7.05 -10.72 11.44
C ASP A 75 -5.70 -10.93 10.71
N ASP A 76 -5.73 -11.24 9.41
CA ASP A 76 -4.51 -11.40 8.57
C ASP A 76 -3.69 -10.09 8.54
N VAL A 77 -4.35 -8.93 8.47
CA VAL A 77 -3.68 -7.60 8.54
C VAL A 77 -3.06 -7.37 9.92
N ALA A 78 -3.76 -7.73 11.00
CA ALA A 78 -3.25 -7.59 12.35
C ALA A 78 -2.01 -8.46 12.59
N ASP A 79 -2.03 -9.71 12.12
CA ASP A 79 -0.90 -10.64 12.19
C ASP A 79 0.30 -10.14 11.39
N PHE A 80 0.08 -9.64 10.17
CA PHE A 80 1.13 -9.04 9.36
C PHE A 80 1.76 -7.81 10.06
N ALA A 81 0.93 -6.91 10.60
CA ALA A 81 1.39 -5.73 11.31
C ALA A 81 2.19 -6.10 12.58
N ALA A 82 1.73 -7.09 13.34
CA ALA A 82 2.43 -7.59 14.53
C ALA A 82 3.79 -8.21 14.17
N GLY A 83 3.84 -9.03 13.12
CA GLY A 83 5.08 -9.63 12.62
C GLY A 83 6.13 -8.58 12.22
N ALA A 84 5.71 -7.48 11.57
CA ALA A 84 6.60 -6.38 11.23
C ALA A 84 7.22 -5.69 12.47
N VAL A 85 6.47 -5.59 13.56
CA VAL A 85 6.95 -5.02 14.84
C VAL A 85 7.99 -5.95 15.48
N ILE A 86 7.78 -7.26 15.43
CA ILE A 86 8.74 -8.25 15.97
C ILE A 86 10.07 -8.17 15.22
N ILE A 87 10.05 -8.10 13.88
CA ILE A 87 11.27 -7.95 13.06
C ILE A 87 12.01 -6.65 13.41
N LYS A 88 11.28 -5.55 13.60
CA LYS A 88 11.88 -4.27 14.01
C LYS A 88 12.52 -4.36 15.40
N ALA A 89 11.87 -5.03 16.35
CA ALA A 89 12.41 -5.21 17.69
C ALA A 89 13.70 -6.05 17.67
N ALA A 90 13.73 -7.15 16.91
CA ALA A 90 14.92 -7.99 16.76
C ALA A 90 16.11 -7.23 16.16
N ARG A 91 15.89 -6.39 15.14
CA ARG A 91 16.95 -5.54 14.56
C ARG A 91 17.50 -4.51 15.55
N ASN A 92 16.67 -4.04 16.48
CA ASN A 92 17.09 -3.08 17.50
C ASN A 92 17.85 -3.74 18.65
N THR A 93 17.64 -5.03 18.92
CA THR A 93 18.41 -5.78 19.93
C THR A 93 19.77 -6.23 19.40
N ASP A 94 19.88 -6.51 18.10
CA ASP A 94 21.14 -6.95 17.46
C ASP A 94 22.10 -5.79 17.12
N GLY A 95 21.66 -4.53 17.26
CA GLY A 95 22.47 -3.32 17.04
C GLY A 95 23.24 -2.82 18.27
N THR A 96 23.15 -3.54 19.39
CA THR A 96 23.96 -3.30 20.60
C THR A 96 24.80 -4.53 20.90
N GLN A 97 25.89 -4.72 20.16
CA GLN A 97 27.23 -5.16 20.63
C GLN A 97 28.28 -4.88 19.55
#